data_AF-A0A6B2E1S8-F1
#
_entry.id   AF-A0A6B2E1S8-F1
#
_cell.length_a   1.000
_cell.length_b   1.000
_cell.length_c   1.000
_cell.angle_alpha   90.00
_cell.angle_beta   90.00
_cell.angle_gamma   90.00
#
_symmetry.space_group_name_H-M   'P 1'
#
loop_
_entity.id
_entity.type
_entity.pdbx_description
1 polymer ?
#
loop_
_entity_poly.entity_id
_entity_poly.type
_entity_poly.pdbx_seq_one_letter_code
_entity_poly.pdbx_strand_id
1 'polypeptide(L)'
;SAAEAGTPDTEPTTSPAEGPAATAGAEPVAAPAETEAAEATDVPRPAWPRPAELYLVSLVEGGEPSAEAEYRLEELARDYTHPGENGESPFRVELFWADDGQGQDPPRTLRAGVHVIRVYSQKQGRALVGSRIEAPGLVLHAYADEFAYPRRTYCYILTRESAARPAFGDLRKGLATIGEKPNFRNSFQVPRKIEALLGLWPDLGYDPR
;
A
#
# COMPACT_ATOMS: atom_id res chain seq x y z
N SER A 1 56.27 -12.20 -22.52
CA SER A 1 55.86 -12.82 -21.25
C SER A 1 54.48 -13.40 -21.46
N ALA A 2 54.37 -14.73 -21.64
CA ALA A 2 54.12 -15.70 -20.55
C ALA A 2 52.75 -15.39 -19.88
N ALA A 3 51.66 -16.11 -20.17
CA ALA A 3 51.36 -17.51 -19.79
C ALA A 3 51.19 -17.65 -18.26
N GLU A 4 50.24 -18.40 -17.69
CA GLU A 4 49.34 -19.44 -18.25
C GLU A 4 48.04 -19.55 -17.41
N ALA A 5 47.13 -20.45 -17.76
CA ALA A 5 45.92 -20.75 -16.99
C ALA A 5 46.17 -21.82 -15.90
N GLY A 6 45.24 -22.00 -14.95
CA GLY A 6 45.26 -23.16 -14.06
C GLY A 6 44.32 -23.11 -12.86
N THR A 7 43.17 -23.79 -12.96
CA THR A 7 42.53 -24.42 -11.78
C THR A 7 43.28 -25.72 -11.48
N PRO A 8 43.34 -26.17 -10.22
CA PRO A 8 42.80 -27.51 -9.99
C PRO A 8 42.06 -27.70 -8.65
N ASP A 9 41.17 -28.69 -8.69
CA ASP A 9 40.46 -29.33 -7.59
C ASP A 9 41.34 -30.45 -6.97
N THR A 10 41.50 -30.55 -5.64
CA THR A 10 41.81 -31.82 -4.93
C THR A 10 41.83 -31.70 -3.39
N GLU A 11 40.89 -32.38 -2.72
CA GLU A 11 41.10 -33.11 -1.45
C GLU A 11 41.61 -34.54 -1.79
N PRO A 12 42.35 -35.30 -0.93
CA PRO A 12 41.86 -35.70 0.41
C PRO A 12 42.88 -36.14 1.51
N THR A 13 42.36 -36.41 2.73
CA THR A 13 42.74 -37.50 3.67
C THR A 13 44.18 -37.67 4.23
N THR A 14 44.34 -37.52 5.56
CA THR A 14 44.67 -38.65 6.50
C THR A 14 44.70 -38.23 7.99
N SER A 15 44.21 -39.11 8.87
CA SER A 15 44.45 -39.19 10.34
C SER A 15 45.41 -40.38 10.62
N PRO A 16 46.05 -40.59 11.80
CA PRO A 16 45.44 -40.79 13.15
C PRO A 16 46.10 -39.87 14.23
N ALA A 17 46.13 -40.06 15.56
CA ALA A 17 45.79 -41.13 16.53
C ALA A 17 45.36 -40.49 17.89
N GLU A 18 44.42 -41.04 18.68
CA GLU A 18 44.58 -42.08 19.74
C GLU A 18 45.58 -41.66 20.85
N GLY A 19 45.22 -41.15 22.04
CA GLY A 19 44.28 -41.63 23.08
C GLY A 19 45.10 -42.05 24.34
N PRO A 20 44.54 -42.34 25.55
CA PRO A 20 43.25 -41.97 26.17
C PRO A 20 43.40 -41.41 27.63
N ALA A 21 42.31 -40.89 28.23
CA ALA A 21 41.98 -41.04 29.67
C ALA A 21 40.58 -40.48 29.97
N ALA A 22 39.75 -41.22 30.72
CA ALA A 22 38.36 -40.85 31.03
C ALA A 22 38.20 -40.37 32.48
N THR A 23 37.21 -39.52 32.76
CA THR A 23 36.04 -39.82 33.65
C THR A 23 35.19 -38.58 33.96
N ALA A 24 33.91 -38.82 34.28
CA ALA A 24 32.87 -37.88 34.70
C ALA A 24 32.48 -36.79 33.67
N GLY A 25 31.20 -36.46 33.47
CA GLY A 25 30.02 -36.89 34.22
C GLY A 25 29.11 -35.69 34.52
N ALA A 26 28.43 -35.18 33.50
CA ALA A 26 27.34 -34.22 33.64
C ALA A 26 26.50 -34.22 32.35
N GLU A 27 25.23 -34.60 32.44
CA GLU A 27 24.25 -34.25 31.41
C GLU A 27 24.03 -32.72 31.45
N PRO A 28 24.19 -31.98 30.35
CA PRO A 28 23.63 -30.66 30.27
C PRO A 28 22.12 -30.83 30.14
N VAL A 29 21.42 -30.61 31.26
CA VAL A 29 19.95 -30.55 31.30
C VAL A 29 19.50 -29.63 30.16
N ALA A 30 18.68 -30.16 29.26
CA ALA A 30 18.07 -29.36 28.22
C ALA A 30 17.23 -28.27 28.89
N ALA A 31 17.72 -27.03 28.87
CA ALA A 31 16.92 -25.89 29.24
C ALA A 31 15.67 -25.93 28.33
N PRO A 32 14.45 -25.86 28.88
CA PRO A 32 13.30 -25.65 28.03
C PRO A 32 13.56 -24.35 27.29
N ALA A 33 13.53 -24.40 25.96
CA ALA A 33 13.47 -23.17 25.18
C ALA A 33 12.20 -22.47 25.63
N GLU A 34 12.35 -21.37 26.38
CA GLU A 34 11.30 -20.40 26.56
C GLU A 34 10.99 -19.91 25.15
N THR A 35 9.97 -20.51 24.54
CA THR A 35 9.31 -19.95 23.39
C THR A 35 8.73 -18.65 23.91
N GLU A 36 9.47 -17.55 23.70
CA GLU A 36 8.92 -16.21 23.73
C GLU A 36 7.77 -16.22 22.72
N ALA A 37 6.58 -16.53 23.23
CA ALA A 37 5.34 -16.29 22.54
C ALA A 37 5.28 -14.78 22.39
N ALA A 38 5.76 -14.30 21.25
CA ALA A 38 5.81 -12.89 20.92
C ALA A 38 4.46 -12.30 21.30
N GLU A 39 4.46 -11.40 22.30
CA GLU A 39 3.24 -10.82 22.81
C GLU A 39 2.53 -10.19 21.62
N ALA A 40 1.40 -10.79 21.23
CA ALA A 40 0.56 -10.26 20.18
C ALA A 40 0.10 -8.89 20.68
N THR A 41 0.78 -7.85 20.23
CA THR A 41 0.51 -6.49 20.66
C THR A 41 -0.90 -6.17 20.21
N ASP A 42 -1.81 -6.07 21.17
CA ASP A 42 -3.26 -5.86 20.98
C ASP A 42 -3.52 -4.42 20.54
N VAL A 43 -2.93 -4.06 19.39
CA VAL A 43 -3.10 -2.79 18.72
C VAL A 43 -4.43 -2.86 17.98
N PRO A 44 -5.45 -2.07 18.35
CA PRO A 44 -6.75 -2.14 17.71
C PRO A 44 -6.62 -1.86 16.21
N ARG A 45 -7.12 -2.80 15.40
CA ARG A 45 -7.14 -2.69 13.93
C ARG A 45 -7.80 -1.37 13.48
N PRO A 46 -7.33 -0.71 12.40
CA PRO A 46 -8.01 0.45 11.84
C PRO A 46 -9.46 0.12 11.48
N ALA A 47 -10.34 1.07 11.80
CA ALA A 47 -11.67 1.11 11.24
C ALA A 47 -11.56 1.27 9.72
N TRP A 48 -12.21 0.37 8.99
CA TRP A 48 -12.29 0.37 7.52
C TRP A 48 -13.75 0.47 7.08
N PRO A 49 -14.40 1.63 7.32
CA PRO A 49 -15.85 1.79 7.16
C PRO A 49 -16.27 1.75 5.69
N ARG A 50 -17.43 1.14 5.40
CA ARG A 50 -17.98 1.10 4.03
C ARG A 50 -18.23 2.52 3.48
N PRO A 51 -17.62 2.90 2.33
CA PRO A 51 -17.68 4.25 1.78
C PRO A 51 -19.09 4.87 1.74
N ALA A 52 -19.27 6.03 2.39
CA ALA A 52 -20.48 6.84 2.29
C ALA A 52 -20.36 7.93 1.21
N GLU A 53 -19.14 8.34 0.91
CA GLU A 53 -18.79 9.28 -0.12
C GLU A 53 -17.48 8.82 -0.78
N LEU A 54 -17.47 8.77 -2.12
CA LEU A 54 -16.32 8.31 -2.90
C LEU A 54 -16.04 9.25 -4.07
N TYR A 55 -14.79 9.70 -4.22
CA TYR A 55 -14.34 10.50 -5.37
C TYR A 55 -13.48 9.69 -6.35
N LEU A 56 -13.46 10.10 -7.62
CA LEU A 56 -12.43 9.68 -8.56
C LEU A 56 -11.40 10.80 -8.66
N VAL A 57 -10.12 10.49 -8.49
CA VAL A 57 -9.02 11.46 -8.61
C VAL A 57 -8.15 11.07 -9.78
N SER A 58 -7.95 12.00 -10.74
CA SER A 58 -7.10 11.76 -11.90
C SER A 58 -5.67 12.18 -11.58
N LEU A 59 -4.75 11.23 -11.63
CA LEU A 59 -3.34 11.42 -11.33
C LEU A 59 -2.50 11.26 -12.61
N VAL A 60 -1.31 11.84 -12.63
CA VAL A 60 -0.27 11.59 -13.63
C VAL A 60 0.90 10.98 -12.89
N GLU A 61 1.54 9.95 -13.47
CA GLU A 61 2.68 9.29 -12.84
C GLU A 61 3.96 10.13 -12.93
N GLY A 62 4.74 10.12 -11.84
CA GLY A 62 6.06 10.73 -11.74
C GLY A 62 6.10 12.07 -10.98
N GLY A 63 7.33 12.52 -10.74
CA GLY A 63 7.63 13.60 -9.80
C GLY A 63 7.83 13.07 -8.38
N GLU A 64 8.47 13.89 -7.54
CA GLU A 64 8.70 13.58 -6.13
C GLU A 64 7.79 14.45 -5.23
N PRO A 65 7.38 13.95 -4.05
CA PRO A 65 6.75 14.75 -3.01
C PRO A 65 7.74 15.76 -2.38
N SER A 66 7.26 16.62 -1.49
CA SER A 66 8.13 17.46 -0.66
C SER A 66 8.59 16.69 0.58
N ALA A 67 9.75 17.04 1.15
CA ALA A 67 10.28 16.39 2.35
C ALA A 67 9.33 16.50 3.57
N GLU A 68 8.56 17.59 3.67
CA GLU A 68 7.48 17.72 4.67
C GLU A 68 6.37 16.69 4.44
N ALA A 69 6.02 16.43 3.18
CA ALA A 69 5.00 15.44 2.84
C ALA A 69 5.49 13.99 3.05
N GLU A 70 6.77 13.72 2.78
CA GLU A 70 7.42 12.44 3.11
C GLU A 70 7.46 12.21 4.62
N TYR A 71 7.91 13.20 5.39
CA TYR A 71 7.91 13.13 6.85
C TYR A 71 6.51 12.85 7.41
N ARG A 72 5.48 13.55 6.89
CA ARG A 72 4.09 13.33 7.32
C ARG A 72 3.55 11.96 6.91
N LEU A 73 3.99 11.41 5.78
CA LEU A 73 3.71 10.03 5.38
C LEU A 73 4.31 9.04 6.38
N GLU A 74 5.56 9.25 6.83
CA GLU A 74 6.18 8.38 7.84
C GLU A 74 5.47 8.44 9.20
N GLU A 75 5.07 9.63 9.66
CA GLU A 75 4.27 9.77 10.89
C GLU A 75 2.98 8.96 10.81
N LEU A 76 2.19 9.18 9.75
CA LEU A 76 0.93 8.46 9.56
C LEU A 76 1.15 6.96 9.33
N ALA A 77 2.24 6.56 8.67
CA ALA A 77 2.56 5.15 8.51
C ALA A 77 2.81 4.46 9.86
N ARG A 78 3.50 5.13 10.81
CA ARG A 78 3.68 4.62 12.19
C ARG A 78 2.34 4.53 12.92
N ASP A 79 1.52 5.57 12.87
CA ASP A 79 0.20 5.62 13.54
C ASP A 79 -0.78 4.53 13.05
N TYR A 80 -0.63 4.08 11.80
CA TYR A 80 -1.47 3.07 11.15
C TYR A 80 -0.68 1.78 10.77
N THR A 81 0.43 1.49 11.46
CA THR A 81 1.13 0.20 11.35
C THR A 81 0.48 -0.79 12.31
N HIS A 82 -0.10 -1.87 11.77
CA HIS A 82 -0.74 -2.92 12.58
C HIS A 82 -0.14 -4.28 12.23
N PRO A 83 0.40 -5.05 13.19
CA PRO A 83 0.77 -6.43 12.91
C PRO A 83 -0.49 -7.22 12.57
N GLY A 84 -0.58 -7.74 11.35
CA GLY A 84 -1.61 -8.73 10.99
C GLY A 84 -1.29 -10.10 11.58
N GLU A 85 -2.11 -11.11 11.25
CA GLU A 85 -1.95 -12.48 11.78
C GLU A 85 -0.57 -13.11 11.49
N ASN A 86 0.14 -12.62 10.45
CA ASN A 86 1.50 -13.02 10.07
C ASN A 86 2.56 -11.92 10.33
N GLY A 87 2.24 -10.90 11.14
CA GLY A 87 3.06 -9.70 11.36
C GLY A 87 2.93 -8.62 10.28
N GLU A 88 2.38 -8.94 9.10
CA GLU A 88 2.16 -7.96 8.01
C GLU A 88 0.80 -7.26 8.12
N SER A 89 0.80 -5.93 8.08
CA SER A 89 -0.42 -5.14 8.01
C SER A 89 -1.12 -5.31 6.66
N PRO A 90 -2.42 -5.67 6.61
CA PRO A 90 -3.20 -5.59 5.37
C PRO A 90 -3.54 -4.14 4.98
N PHE A 91 -3.21 -3.18 5.85
CA PHE A 91 -3.38 -1.75 5.65
C PHE A 91 -2.04 -1.08 5.34
N ARG A 92 -2.03 -0.17 4.36
CA ARG A 92 -0.89 0.71 4.07
C ARG A 92 -1.34 2.16 4.12
N VAL A 93 -0.48 3.05 4.59
CA VAL A 93 -0.65 4.49 4.34
C VAL A 93 0.10 4.83 3.06
N GLU A 94 -0.58 5.52 2.16
CA GLU A 94 -0.02 5.92 0.87
C GLU A 94 -0.24 7.41 0.64
N LEU A 95 0.75 8.04 0.01
CA LEU A 95 0.72 9.43 -0.42
C LEU A 95 0.41 9.52 -1.91
N PHE A 96 -0.43 10.47 -2.29
CA PHE A 96 -0.47 11.00 -3.65
C PHE A 96 -0.62 12.52 -3.62
N TRP A 97 -0.29 13.17 -4.73
CA TRP A 97 -0.58 14.58 -4.93
C TRP A 97 -1.15 14.84 -6.32
N ALA A 98 -1.71 16.03 -6.48
CA ALA A 98 -2.09 16.57 -7.77
C ALA A 98 -1.62 18.01 -7.88
N ASP A 99 -1.10 18.36 -9.06
CA ASP A 99 -0.69 19.71 -9.43
C ASP A 99 -1.89 20.50 -9.95
N ASP A 100 -2.17 21.66 -9.34
CA ASP A 100 -3.26 22.56 -9.74
C ASP A 100 -3.07 23.05 -11.19
N GLY A 101 -4.16 23.07 -11.96
CA GLY A 101 -4.18 23.58 -13.33
C GLY A 101 -3.71 22.59 -14.40
N GLN A 102 -3.29 21.37 -14.03
CA GLN A 102 -2.91 20.30 -14.98
C GLN A 102 -4.08 19.39 -15.40
N GLY A 103 -5.31 19.73 -15.00
CA GLY A 103 -6.48 18.85 -15.16
C GLY A 103 -6.48 17.66 -14.19
N GLN A 104 -5.57 17.69 -13.21
CA GLN A 104 -5.46 16.76 -12.09
C GLN A 104 -6.16 17.29 -10.82
N ASP A 105 -6.60 18.55 -10.84
CA ASP A 105 -7.23 19.28 -9.72
C ASP A 105 -8.09 18.33 -8.87
N PRO A 106 -7.63 17.95 -7.66
CA PRO A 106 -8.40 17.06 -6.84
C PRO A 106 -9.65 17.82 -6.37
N PRO A 107 -10.75 17.11 -6.05
CA PRO A 107 -11.90 17.74 -5.46
C PRO A 107 -11.46 18.56 -4.23
N ARG A 108 -11.72 19.89 -4.24
CA ARG A 108 -11.36 20.81 -3.13
C ARG A 108 -12.01 20.45 -1.78
N THR A 109 -12.82 19.39 -1.77
CA THR A 109 -13.58 18.81 -0.66
C THR A 109 -13.02 17.47 -0.18
N LEU A 110 -11.84 17.02 -0.65
CA LEU A 110 -11.14 15.88 -0.06
C LEU A 110 -10.80 16.20 1.40
N ARG A 111 -11.43 15.47 2.31
CA ARG A 111 -11.37 15.65 3.76
C ARG A 111 -11.26 14.30 4.43
N ALA A 112 -10.76 14.25 5.66
CA ALA A 112 -10.69 13.01 6.43
C ALA A 112 -12.06 12.28 6.45
N GLY A 113 -12.04 10.96 6.26
CA GLY A 113 -13.24 10.11 6.28
C GLY A 113 -13.93 9.85 4.93
N VAL A 114 -13.60 10.59 3.85
CA VAL A 114 -14.09 10.26 2.49
C VAL A 114 -13.21 9.19 1.85
N HIS A 115 -13.74 8.50 0.83
CA HIS A 115 -12.93 7.57 0.05
C HIS A 115 -12.55 8.13 -1.32
N VAL A 116 -11.45 7.64 -1.89
CA VAL A 116 -10.96 8.01 -3.23
C VAL A 116 -10.55 6.76 -4.01
N ILE A 117 -10.90 6.72 -5.29
CA ILE A 117 -10.27 5.83 -6.28
C ILE A 117 -9.29 6.68 -7.07
N ARG A 118 -8.01 6.28 -7.03
CA ARG A 118 -6.94 6.89 -7.82
C ARG A 118 -6.98 6.33 -9.24
N VAL A 119 -6.91 7.22 -10.24
CA VAL A 119 -6.97 6.90 -11.67
C VAL A 119 -5.73 7.47 -12.33
N TYR A 120 -4.78 6.61 -12.69
CA TYR A 120 -3.50 7.00 -13.28
C TYR A 120 -3.66 7.22 -14.78
N SER A 121 -3.75 8.49 -15.13
CA SER A 121 -3.88 9.02 -16.48
C SER A 121 -2.52 9.31 -17.10
N GLN A 122 -2.50 9.43 -18.43
CA GLN A 122 -1.35 10.01 -19.13
C GLN A 122 -1.35 11.54 -18.96
N LYS A 123 -0.24 12.17 -19.36
CA LYS A 123 -0.04 13.63 -19.34
C LYS A 123 -1.30 14.38 -19.81
N GLN A 124 -1.72 15.41 -19.05
CA GLN A 124 -2.99 16.17 -19.15
C GLN A 124 -4.23 15.57 -18.43
N GLY A 125 -4.06 14.68 -17.44
CA GLY A 125 -5.16 14.32 -16.52
C GLY A 125 -6.30 13.49 -17.14
N ARG A 126 -6.18 13.03 -18.39
CA ARG A 126 -7.25 12.34 -19.11
C ARG A 126 -7.10 10.82 -19.02
N ALA A 127 -7.94 10.19 -18.22
CA ALA A 127 -7.99 8.73 -18.10
C ALA A 127 -8.43 8.04 -19.41
N LEU A 128 -7.60 7.10 -19.89
CA LEU A 128 -7.84 6.25 -21.06
C LEU A 128 -8.39 4.89 -20.60
N VAL A 129 -8.95 4.09 -21.51
CA VAL A 129 -9.57 2.78 -21.17
C VAL A 129 -8.58 1.83 -20.48
N GLY A 130 -7.29 1.87 -20.85
CA GLY A 130 -6.23 1.09 -20.22
C GLY A 130 -5.52 1.77 -19.03
N SER A 131 -6.01 2.90 -18.53
CA SER A 131 -5.44 3.56 -17.34
C SER A 131 -5.53 2.66 -16.10
N ARG A 132 -4.44 2.57 -15.33
CA ARG A 132 -4.46 1.90 -14.02
C ARG A 132 -5.43 2.62 -13.09
N ILE A 133 -6.26 1.85 -12.39
CA ILE A 133 -6.99 2.31 -11.22
C ILE A 133 -6.59 1.47 -10.03
N GLU A 134 -6.68 2.05 -8.85
CA GLU A 134 -6.30 1.39 -7.60
C GLU A 134 -7.47 1.34 -6.63
N ALA A 135 -7.37 0.44 -5.66
CA ALA A 135 -8.39 0.18 -4.66
C ALA A 135 -8.84 1.49 -3.95
N PRO A 136 -10.12 1.57 -3.51
CA PRO A 136 -10.60 2.71 -2.75
C PRO A 136 -9.76 2.92 -1.47
N GLY A 137 -9.14 4.09 -1.35
CA GLY A 137 -8.45 4.52 -0.13
C GLY A 137 -9.31 5.43 0.72
N LEU A 138 -9.24 5.30 2.05
CA LEU A 138 -9.85 6.20 3.02
C LEU A 138 -8.91 7.40 3.24
N VAL A 139 -9.38 8.62 3.01
CA VAL A 139 -8.60 9.84 3.30
C VAL A 139 -8.39 9.99 4.79
N LEU A 140 -7.13 10.02 5.21
CA LEU A 140 -6.69 10.33 6.58
C LEU A 140 -6.47 11.83 6.72
N HIS A 141 -5.76 12.43 5.75
CA HIS A 141 -5.41 13.83 5.76
C HIS A 141 -5.23 14.36 4.33
N ALA A 142 -5.51 15.64 4.11
CA ALA A 142 -5.20 16.32 2.86
C ALA A 142 -4.94 17.80 3.13
N TYR A 143 -3.96 18.39 2.46
CA TYR A 143 -3.66 19.81 2.51
C TYR A 143 -3.13 20.32 1.17
N ALA A 144 -3.27 21.62 0.95
CA ALA A 144 -2.68 22.29 -0.20
C ALA A 144 -1.39 23.01 0.21
N ASP A 145 -0.29 22.63 -0.44
CA ASP A 145 0.96 23.37 -0.41
C ASP A 145 0.82 24.57 -1.37
N GLU A 146 0.56 25.74 -0.77
CA GLU A 146 0.40 27.00 -1.49
C GLU A 146 1.75 27.63 -1.92
N PHE A 147 2.88 27.07 -1.47
CA PHE A 147 4.23 27.55 -1.76
C PHE A 147 4.91 26.75 -2.88
N ALA A 148 4.47 25.52 -3.14
CA ALA A 148 4.85 24.76 -4.33
C ALA A 148 4.46 25.49 -5.63
N TYR A 149 5.29 25.36 -6.66
CA TYR A 149 4.97 25.79 -8.02
C TYR A 149 5.18 24.63 -9.03
N PRO A 150 4.13 24.13 -9.69
CA PRO A 150 2.71 24.47 -9.51
C PRO A 150 2.23 24.18 -8.08
N ARG A 151 1.15 24.84 -7.65
CA ARG A 151 0.49 24.57 -6.36
C ARG A 151 0.12 23.09 -6.30
N ARG A 152 0.37 22.46 -5.16
CA ARG A 152 0.13 21.02 -4.97
C ARG A 152 -0.90 20.78 -3.89
N THR A 153 -1.75 19.78 -4.09
CA THR A 153 -2.58 19.23 -3.01
C THR A 153 -2.08 17.82 -2.69
N TYR A 154 -1.52 17.65 -1.50
CA TYR A 154 -1.07 16.35 -0.96
C TYR A 154 -2.23 15.67 -0.25
N CYS A 155 -2.36 14.35 -0.42
CA CYS A 155 -3.40 13.53 0.16
C CYS A 155 -2.83 12.22 0.68
N TYR A 156 -3.10 11.92 1.95
CA TYR A 156 -2.68 10.72 2.66
C TYR A 156 -3.91 9.84 2.82
N ILE A 157 -3.80 8.61 2.31
CA ILE A 157 -4.87 7.63 2.35
C ILE A 157 -4.42 6.37 3.06
N LEU A 158 -5.33 5.78 3.83
CA LEU A 158 -5.24 4.40 4.24
C LEU A 158 -5.80 3.55 3.10
N THR A 159 -5.06 2.54 2.64
CA THR A 159 -5.48 1.57 1.62
C THR A 159 -5.49 0.18 2.22
N ARG A 160 -6.16 -0.75 1.52
CA ARG A 160 -5.97 -2.19 1.71
C ARG A 160 -5.43 -2.79 0.44
N GLU A 161 -4.55 -3.77 0.57
CA GLU A 161 -4.12 -4.54 -0.58
C GLU A 161 -5.30 -5.33 -1.18
N SER A 162 -5.30 -5.43 -2.51
CA SER A 162 -6.25 -6.21 -3.27
C SER A 162 -5.54 -6.97 -4.38
N ALA A 163 -5.98 -8.21 -4.61
CA ALA A 163 -5.54 -9.03 -5.73
C ALA A 163 -6.19 -8.56 -7.06
N ALA A 164 -7.33 -7.89 -7.00
CA ALA A 164 -8.01 -7.36 -8.18
C ALA A 164 -7.28 -6.12 -8.73
N ARG A 165 -6.92 -6.19 -10.02
CA ARG A 165 -6.24 -5.12 -10.77
C ARG A 165 -7.11 -4.64 -11.97
N PRO A 166 -8.31 -4.08 -11.73
CA PRO A 166 -9.18 -3.57 -12.79
C PRO A 166 -8.55 -2.36 -13.50
N ALA A 167 -8.99 -2.08 -14.72
CA ALA A 167 -8.62 -0.87 -15.46
C ALA A 167 -9.75 0.17 -15.46
N PHE A 168 -9.45 1.42 -15.82
CA PHE A 168 -10.46 2.48 -15.95
C PHE A 168 -11.59 2.12 -16.96
N GLY A 169 -11.29 1.28 -17.94
CA GLY A 169 -12.27 0.69 -18.85
C GLY A 169 -13.36 -0.13 -18.14
N ASP A 170 -13.02 -0.84 -17.07
CA ASP A 170 -13.95 -1.69 -16.33
C ASP A 170 -14.79 -0.86 -15.36
N LEU A 171 -14.20 0.15 -14.73
CA LEU A 171 -14.93 1.20 -14.01
C LEU A 171 -15.98 1.88 -14.89
N ARG A 172 -15.61 2.21 -16.14
CA ARG A 172 -16.55 2.77 -17.13
C ARG A 172 -17.69 1.81 -17.48
N LYS A 173 -17.43 0.50 -17.60
CA LYS A 173 -18.48 -0.52 -17.83
C LYS A 173 -19.40 -0.63 -16.62
N GLY A 174 -18.84 -0.73 -15.40
CA GLY A 174 -19.61 -0.85 -14.15
C GLY A 174 -20.59 0.31 -13.95
N LEU A 175 -20.12 1.55 -14.15
CA LEU A 175 -20.99 2.73 -14.13
C LEU A 175 -22.02 2.73 -15.27
N ALA A 176 -21.63 2.35 -16.50
CA ALA A 176 -22.55 2.32 -17.64
C ALA A 176 -23.71 1.32 -17.44
N THR A 177 -23.48 0.18 -16.79
CA THR A 177 -24.52 -0.81 -16.43
C THR A 177 -25.62 -0.23 -15.54
N ILE A 178 -25.33 0.82 -14.75
CA ILE A 178 -26.31 1.53 -13.93
C ILE A 178 -26.76 2.88 -14.53
N GLY A 179 -26.40 3.17 -15.79
CA GLY A 179 -26.77 4.41 -16.50
C GLY A 179 -25.86 5.62 -16.19
N GLU A 180 -24.74 5.41 -15.52
CA GLU A 180 -23.84 6.45 -15.02
C GLU A 180 -22.57 6.62 -15.87
N LYS A 181 -21.86 7.72 -15.64
CA LYS A 181 -20.55 8.03 -16.26
C LYS A 181 -19.55 8.40 -15.17
N PRO A 182 -18.23 8.18 -15.38
CA PRO A 182 -17.22 8.66 -14.44
C PRO A 182 -17.32 10.17 -14.23
N ASN A 183 -17.21 10.60 -12.98
CA ASN A 183 -17.18 12.01 -12.60
C ASN A 183 -15.96 12.23 -11.68
N PHE A 184 -15.10 13.17 -12.08
CA PHE A 184 -13.89 13.55 -11.35
C PHE A 184 -14.06 14.86 -10.56
N ARG A 185 -15.16 15.60 -10.79
CA ARG A 185 -15.44 16.88 -10.11
C ARG A 185 -16.28 16.71 -8.85
N ASN A 186 -17.20 15.75 -8.87
CA ASN A 186 -18.14 15.49 -7.79
C ASN A 186 -17.97 14.06 -7.26
N SER A 187 -18.31 13.86 -6.00
CA SER A 187 -18.37 12.53 -5.38
C SER A 187 -19.58 11.71 -5.83
N PHE A 188 -19.43 10.40 -5.69
CA PHE A 188 -20.50 9.43 -5.63
C PHE A 188 -20.95 9.27 -4.17
N GLN A 189 -22.20 9.65 -3.88
CA GLN A 189 -22.83 9.53 -2.55
C GLN A 189 -24.02 8.55 -2.55
N VAL A 190 -24.56 8.20 -3.73
CA VAL A 190 -25.69 7.28 -3.86
C VAL A 190 -25.20 5.84 -3.68
N PRO A 191 -25.73 5.05 -2.72
CA PRO A 191 -25.21 3.71 -2.41
C PRO A 191 -25.08 2.80 -3.63
N ARG A 192 -26.10 2.70 -4.49
CA ARG A 192 -26.04 1.90 -5.73
C ARG A 192 -24.87 2.27 -6.65
N LYS A 193 -24.45 3.54 -6.69
CA LYS A 193 -23.30 3.98 -7.50
C LYS A 193 -21.98 3.62 -6.84
N ILE A 194 -21.90 3.74 -5.51
CA ILE A 194 -20.75 3.32 -4.72
C ILE A 194 -20.55 1.81 -4.88
N GLU A 195 -21.60 0.99 -4.68
CA GLU A 195 -21.52 -0.47 -4.82
C GLU A 195 -21.06 -0.93 -6.21
N ALA A 196 -21.48 -0.24 -7.28
CA ALA A 196 -21.01 -0.52 -8.64
C ALA A 196 -19.51 -0.23 -8.86
N LEU A 197 -18.91 0.61 -8.02
CA LEU A 197 -17.47 0.89 -8.00
C LEU A 197 -16.72 -0.06 -7.05
N LEU A 198 -17.27 -0.36 -5.87
CA LEU A 198 -16.66 -1.30 -4.92
C LEU A 198 -16.63 -2.74 -5.47
N GLY A 199 -17.63 -3.13 -6.26
CA GLY A 199 -17.69 -4.44 -6.93
C GLY A 199 -16.56 -4.72 -7.93
N LEU A 200 -15.69 -3.75 -8.22
CA LEU A 200 -14.46 -3.96 -8.99
C LEU A 200 -13.34 -4.61 -8.16
N TRP A 201 -13.45 -4.59 -6.83
CA TRP A 201 -12.52 -5.19 -5.87
C TRP A 201 -13.29 -6.09 -4.87
N PRO A 202 -13.80 -7.25 -5.32
CA PRO A 202 -14.71 -8.10 -4.52
C PRO A 202 -14.03 -8.76 -3.31
N ASP A 203 -12.70 -8.78 -3.27
CA ASP A 203 -11.85 -9.26 -2.18
C ASP A 203 -11.71 -8.26 -1.03
N LEU A 204 -12.12 -7.00 -1.22
CA LEU A 204 -12.09 -5.99 -0.16
C LEU A 204 -13.34 -6.04 0.73
N GLY A 205 -13.17 -6.61 1.92
CA GLY A 205 -14.14 -6.49 3.00
C GLY A 205 -14.16 -5.09 3.62
N TYR A 206 -15.35 -4.60 3.97
CA TYR A 206 -15.58 -3.34 4.68
C TYR A 206 -16.32 -3.59 5.98
N ASP A 207 -16.03 -2.79 6.99
CA ASP A 207 -16.69 -2.88 8.28
C ASP A 207 -18.17 -2.44 8.15
N PRO A 208 -19.09 -3.08 8.90
CA PRO A 208 -20.49 -2.69 8.91
C PRO A 208 -20.67 -1.26 9.45
N ARG A 209 -21.79 -0.63 9.10
CA ARG A 209 -22.21 0.67 9.63
C ARG A 209 -23.15 0.49 10.82
#